data_AF-A0A1H1HEP5-F1
#
_entry.id   AF-A0A1H1HEP5-F1
#
_cell.length_a   1.000
_cell.length_b   1.000
_cell.length_c   1.000
_cell.angle_alpha   90.00
_cell.angle_beta   90.00
_cell.angle_gamma   90.00
#
_symmetry.space_group_name_H-M   'P 1'
#
loop_
_entity.id
_entity.type
_entity.pdbx_description
1 polymer ?
#
loop_
_entity_poly.entity_id
_entity_poly.type
_entity_poly.pdbx_seq_one_letter_code
_entity_poly.pdbx_strand_id
1 'polypeptide(L)'
;MMATVHGRHKAPVSAPPPVDAVTRESGTRAVDYVWAIARISLGWIFLWAFLDKTFGLGFATPAERAWLAGGSPTTGFLKGVEGNALGGVFTALAGQAWVDWLFMAGLLGIGTALLLGAGMRIAAGTGSLLMVLMWAAELPLDTNPFMDDHLVYAVVLIGLALAGAGDTLGIGGWWGRTAAVRRFPVLK
;
A
#
# COMPACT_ATOMS: atom_id res chain seq x y z
N MET A 1 12.44 32.31 81.94
CA MET A 1 12.98 32.70 80.63
C MET A 1 12.68 31.54 79.66
N MET A 2 11.58 31.63 78.90
CA MET A 2 10.99 30.51 78.15
C MET A 2 10.95 30.91 76.67
N ALA A 3 11.76 30.25 75.84
CA ALA A 3 11.92 30.57 74.43
C ALA A 3 10.79 29.94 73.60
N THR A 4 10.00 30.77 72.92
CA THR A 4 9.00 30.34 71.94
C THR A 4 9.66 30.25 70.57
N VAL A 5 9.84 29.04 70.04
CA VAL A 5 10.31 28.83 68.67
C VAL A 5 9.10 28.96 67.73
N HIS A 6 9.16 29.97 66.87
CA HIS A 6 8.14 30.28 65.86
C HIS A 6 8.26 29.31 64.68
N GLY A 7 7.29 28.40 64.53
CA GLY A 7 7.23 27.48 63.38
C GLY A 7 6.89 28.22 62.09
N ARG A 8 7.82 28.29 61.14
CA ARG A 8 7.53 28.75 59.77
C ARG A 8 6.60 27.74 59.08
N HIS A 9 5.35 28.14 58.82
CA HIS A 9 4.50 27.48 57.83
C HIS A 9 5.13 27.64 56.44
N LYS A 10 5.57 26.52 55.84
CA LYS A 10 5.87 26.47 54.41
C LYS A 10 4.54 26.38 53.66
N ALA A 11 4.21 27.41 52.88
CA ALA A 11 3.09 27.34 51.95
C ALA A 11 3.33 26.20 50.93
N PRO A 12 2.30 25.44 50.53
CA PRO A 12 2.45 24.43 49.49
C PRO A 12 2.80 25.12 48.18
N VAL A 13 3.90 24.71 47.56
CA VAL A 13 4.24 25.10 46.19
C VAL A 13 3.17 24.50 45.29
N SER A 14 2.31 25.34 44.69
CA SER A 14 1.35 24.92 43.68
C SER A 14 2.11 24.32 42.50
N ALA A 15 1.87 23.05 42.20
CA ALA A 15 2.43 22.40 41.02
C ALA A 15 2.01 23.17 39.76
N PRO A 16 2.90 23.39 38.77
CA PRO A 16 2.51 23.98 37.50
C PRO A 16 1.44 23.08 36.83
N PRO A 17 0.46 23.67 36.12
CA PRO A 17 -0.54 22.89 35.41
C PRO A 17 0.14 21.94 34.41
N PRO A 18 -0.42 20.74 34.16
CA PRO A 18 0.16 19.81 33.20
C PRO A 18 0.26 20.47 31.84
N VAL A 19 1.49 20.60 31.33
CA VAL A 19 1.81 21.18 30.01
C VAL A 19 1.38 20.31 28.82
N ASP A 20 0.71 19.19 29.07
CA ASP A 20 0.40 18.18 28.05
C ASP A 20 -1.08 18.08 27.68
N ALA A 21 -1.93 18.98 28.17
CA ALA A 21 -3.28 19.17 27.63
C ALA A 21 -3.24 19.97 26.33
N VAL A 22 -2.32 19.65 25.42
CA VAL A 22 -2.52 19.92 24.00
C VAL A 22 -3.70 19.03 23.63
N THR A 23 -4.88 19.63 23.57
CA THR A 23 -6.02 19.12 22.80
C THR A 23 -5.48 18.68 21.46
N ARG A 24 -5.16 17.38 21.32
CA ARG A 24 -5.02 16.75 20.02
C ARG A 24 -6.36 17.01 19.36
N GLU A 25 -6.40 17.91 18.38
CA GLU A 25 -7.60 18.09 17.58
C GLU A 25 -8.01 16.72 17.08
N SER A 26 -9.14 16.24 17.59
CA SER A 26 -9.72 14.92 17.34
C SER A 26 -10.33 14.86 15.92
N GLY A 27 -9.60 15.36 14.92
CA GLY A 27 -10.07 15.52 13.55
C GLY A 27 -9.06 14.98 12.54
N THR A 28 -9.57 14.54 11.40
CA THR A 28 -8.75 14.14 10.24
C THR A 28 -7.94 15.33 9.75
N ARG A 29 -6.63 15.16 9.61
CA ARG A 29 -5.71 16.21 9.17
C ARG A 29 -5.65 16.24 7.64
N ALA A 30 -5.25 17.38 7.06
CA ALA A 30 -5.08 17.51 5.61
C ALA A 30 -4.18 16.41 4.99
N VAL A 31 -3.11 16.02 5.69
CA VAL A 31 -2.21 14.93 5.25
C VAL A 31 -2.90 13.57 5.15
N ASP A 32 -3.92 13.31 5.97
CA ASP A 32 -4.64 12.03 5.96
C ASP A 32 -5.49 11.91 4.68
N TYR A 33 -6.02 13.03 4.18
CA TYR A 33 -6.69 13.08 2.87
C TYR A 33 -5.71 12.89 1.70
N VAL A 34 -4.51 13.46 1.79
CA VAL A 34 -3.47 13.24 0.77
C VAL A 34 -3.13 11.76 0.65
N TRP A 35 -2.92 11.08 1.78
CA TRP A 35 -2.69 9.64 1.79
C TRP A 35 -3.89 8.82 1.31
N ALA A 36 -5.12 9.25 1.63
CA ALA A 36 -6.32 8.61 1.11
C ALA A 36 -6.43 8.73 -0.41
N ILE A 37 -6.12 9.90 -0.97
CA ILE A 37 -6.09 10.12 -2.42
C ILE A 37 -5.00 9.27 -3.05
N ALA A 38 -3.77 9.28 -2.51
CA ALA A 38 -2.68 8.43 -3.02
C ALA A 38 -3.04 6.93 -3.00
N ARG A 39 -3.70 6.47 -1.93
CA ARG A 39 -4.25 5.10 -1.83
C ARG A 39 -5.22 4.80 -2.97
N ILE A 40 -6.19 5.69 -3.18
CA ILE A 40 -7.21 5.51 -4.22
C ILE A 40 -6.58 5.55 -5.61
N SER A 41 -5.64 6.46 -5.85
CA SER A 41 -4.91 6.56 -7.12
C SER A 41 -4.11 5.28 -7.43
N LEU A 42 -3.36 4.74 -6.47
CA LEU A 42 -2.67 3.47 -6.66
C LEU A 42 -3.65 2.31 -6.85
N GLY A 43 -4.71 2.24 -6.03
CA GLY A 43 -5.75 1.23 -6.20
C GLY A 43 -6.39 1.26 -7.59
N TRP A 44 -6.61 2.45 -8.12
CA TRP A 44 -7.09 2.65 -9.49
C TRP A 44 -6.10 2.17 -10.54
N ILE A 45 -4.79 2.43 -10.39
CA ILE A 45 -3.77 1.93 -11.33
C ILE A 45 -3.79 0.39 -11.41
N PHE A 46 -3.83 -0.29 -10.25
CA PHE A 46 -3.89 -1.75 -10.20
C PHE A 46 -5.20 -2.30 -10.82
N LEU A 47 -6.34 -1.72 -10.47
CA LEU A 47 -7.62 -2.17 -11.03
C LEU A 47 -7.74 -1.86 -12.51
N TRP A 48 -7.23 -0.73 -12.96
CA TRP A 48 -7.26 -0.37 -14.37
C TRP A 48 -6.44 -1.36 -15.19
N ALA A 49 -5.24 -1.71 -14.73
CA ALA A 49 -4.43 -2.76 -15.36
C ALA A 49 -5.19 -4.10 -15.41
N PHE A 50 -5.91 -4.48 -14.35
CA PHE A 50 -6.76 -5.66 -14.36
C PHE A 50 -7.89 -5.56 -15.39
N LEU A 51 -8.62 -4.44 -15.43
CA LEU A 51 -9.74 -4.24 -16.36
C LEU A 51 -9.28 -4.25 -17.81
N ASP A 52 -8.24 -3.48 -18.14
CA ASP A 52 -7.69 -3.44 -19.50
C ASP A 52 -7.17 -4.81 -19.93
N LYS A 53 -6.46 -5.55 -19.06
CA LYS A 53 -5.98 -6.90 -19.38
C LYS A 53 -7.10 -7.93 -19.49
N THR A 54 -8.16 -7.79 -18.69
CA THR A 54 -9.29 -8.73 -18.71
C THR A 54 -10.10 -8.58 -20.00
N PHE A 55 -10.43 -7.34 -20.36
CA PHE A 55 -11.38 -7.03 -21.44
C PHE A 55 -10.71 -6.59 -22.75
N GLY A 56 -9.43 -6.21 -22.74
CA GLY A 56 -8.72 -5.67 -23.89
C GLY A 56 -9.30 -4.33 -24.36
N LEU A 57 -9.32 -3.33 -23.47
CA LEU A 57 -9.94 -2.03 -23.74
C LEU A 57 -9.12 -1.15 -24.71
N GLY A 58 -7.95 -1.62 -25.13
CA GLY A 58 -7.12 -0.97 -26.16
C GLY A 58 -6.13 0.06 -25.63
N PHE A 59 -5.95 0.18 -24.31
CA PHE A 59 -4.97 1.12 -23.74
C PHE A 59 -3.57 0.53 -23.75
N ALA A 60 -3.34 -0.51 -22.95
CA ALA A 60 -2.12 -1.30 -23.00
C ALA A 60 -2.37 -2.67 -23.65
N THR A 61 -3.61 -3.15 -23.60
CA THR A 61 -4.01 -4.48 -24.05
C THR A 61 -5.00 -4.35 -25.22
N PRO A 62 -4.59 -4.68 -26.46
CA PRO A 62 -5.53 -4.75 -27.57
C PRO A 62 -6.53 -5.90 -27.38
N ALA A 63 -7.71 -5.81 -27.98
CA ALA A 63 -8.82 -6.74 -27.78
C ALA A 63 -8.43 -8.21 -28.04
N GLU A 64 -7.58 -8.47 -29.04
CA GLU A 64 -7.13 -9.82 -29.42
C GLU A 64 -6.17 -10.44 -28.38
N ARG A 65 -5.63 -9.62 -27.48
CA ARG A 65 -4.76 -10.05 -26.36
C ARG A 65 -5.47 -10.00 -25.01
N ALA A 66 -6.78 -9.71 -24.99
CA ALA A 66 -7.57 -9.76 -23.77
C ALA A 66 -7.51 -11.15 -23.13
N TRP A 67 -7.51 -11.20 -21.81
CA TRP A 67 -7.49 -12.47 -21.07
C TRP A 67 -8.74 -13.31 -21.36
N LEU A 68 -9.91 -12.66 -21.44
CA LEU A 68 -11.16 -13.34 -21.81
C LEU A 68 -11.17 -13.84 -23.26
N ALA A 69 -10.32 -13.29 -24.13
CA ALA A 69 -10.10 -13.78 -25.50
C ALA A 69 -9.04 -14.90 -25.58
N GLY A 70 -8.55 -15.40 -24.43
CA GLY A 70 -7.50 -16.42 -24.36
C GLY A 70 -6.07 -15.88 -24.41
N GLY A 71 -5.89 -14.55 -24.36
CA GLY A 71 -4.58 -13.93 -24.23
C GLY A 71 -3.95 -14.19 -22.85
N SER A 72 -2.63 -14.09 -22.77
CA SER A 72 -1.89 -14.21 -21.50
C SER A 72 -1.52 -12.82 -20.96
N PRO A 73 -2.03 -12.42 -19.77
CA PRO A 73 -1.74 -11.14 -19.12
C PRO A 73 -0.26 -10.82 -18.90
N THR A 74 0.58 -11.85 -18.67
CA THR A 74 1.99 -11.69 -18.28
C THR A 74 2.99 -12.06 -19.37
N THR A 75 2.63 -12.96 -20.29
CA THR A 75 3.60 -13.53 -21.26
C THR A 75 4.31 -12.47 -22.11
N GLY A 76 3.58 -11.44 -22.55
CA GLY A 76 4.17 -10.37 -23.36
C GLY A 76 5.28 -9.62 -22.62
N PHE A 77 5.05 -9.30 -21.35
CA PHE A 77 6.04 -8.66 -20.49
C PHE A 77 7.22 -9.60 -20.19
N LEU A 78 6.92 -10.82 -19.73
CA LEU A 78 7.95 -11.78 -19.29
C LEU A 78 8.86 -12.26 -20.43
N LYS A 79 8.36 -12.33 -21.68
CA LYS A 79 9.20 -12.56 -22.86
C LYS A 79 9.97 -11.32 -23.29
N GLY A 80 9.41 -10.13 -23.10
CA GLY A 80 10.05 -8.88 -23.44
C GLY A 80 11.36 -8.64 -22.68
N VAL A 81 11.51 -9.23 -21.49
CA VAL A 81 12.69 -9.10 -20.64
C VAL A 81 13.76 -10.19 -20.88
N GLU A 82 13.70 -10.96 -21.97
CA GLU A 82 14.65 -12.06 -22.21
C GLU A 82 16.12 -11.60 -22.24
N GLY A 83 16.40 -10.42 -22.80
CA GLY A 83 17.74 -9.83 -22.89
C GLY A 83 18.25 -9.21 -21.59
N ASN A 84 17.43 -9.16 -20.54
CA ASN A 84 17.76 -8.48 -19.28
C ASN A 84 18.63 -9.34 -18.36
N ALA A 85 19.27 -8.72 -17.37
CA ALA A 85 20.21 -9.38 -16.47
C ALA A 85 19.59 -10.58 -15.73
N LEU A 86 18.29 -10.49 -15.41
CA LEU A 86 17.51 -11.57 -14.78
C LEU A 86 16.52 -12.25 -15.74
N GLY A 87 16.61 -11.97 -17.05
CA GLY A 87 15.64 -12.37 -18.07
C GLY A 87 15.35 -13.87 -18.07
N GLY A 88 16.37 -14.72 -17.90
CA GLY A 88 16.20 -16.17 -17.85
C GLY A 88 15.25 -16.68 -16.75
N VAL A 89 15.20 -16.01 -15.59
CA VAL A 89 14.30 -16.38 -14.48
C VAL A 89 12.85 -16.04 -14.83
N PHE A 90 12.62 -14.87 -15.40
CA PHE A 90 11.27 -14.36 -15.70
C PHE A 90 10.68 -14.98 -16.97
N THR A 91 11.50 -15.20 -18.00
CA THR A 91 11.08 -15.88 -19.23
C THR A 91 10.66 -17.33 -18.98
N ALA A 92 11.27 -18.02 -18.00
CA ALA A 92 10.86 -19.37 -17.59
C ALA A 92 9.43 -19.42 -17.02
N LEU A 93 8.93 -18.29 -16.51
CA LEU A 93 7.56 -18.14 -16.01
C LEU A 93 6.58 -17.76 -17.12
N ALA A 94 7.06 -17.33 -18.30
CA ALA A 94 6.19 -16.90 -19.39
C ALA A 94 5.37 -18.07 -19.95
N GLY A 95 4.09 -17.81 -20.26
CA GLY A 95 3.16 -18.80 -20.79
C GLY A 95 2.58 -19.75 -19.75
N GLN A 96 2.96 -19.62 -18.48
CA GLN A 96 2.43 -20.45 -17.40
C GLN A 96 1.08 -19.91 -16.91
N ALA A 97 0.00 -20.67 -17.09
CA ALA A 97 -1.35 -20.21 -16.75
C ALA A 97 -1.50 -19.82 -15.26
N TRP A 98 -0.80 -20.50 -14.35
CA TRP A 98 -0.85 -20.17 -12.91
C TRP A 98 -0.23 -18.80 -12.60
N VAL A 99 0.76 -18.37 -13.39
CA VAL A 99 1.39 -17.04 -13.26
C VAL A 99 0.41 -15.96 -13.67
N ASP A 100 -0.33 -16.19 -14.77
CA ASP A 100 -1.39 -15.29 -15.22
C ASP A 100 -2.50 -15.16 -14.17
N TRP A 101 -2.99 -16.28 -13.63
CA TRP A 101 -4.00 -16.26 -12.57
C TRP A 101 -3.51 -15.54 -11.31
N LEU A 102 -2.27 -15.81 -10.87
CA LEU A 102 -1.70 -15.17 -9.69
C LEU A 102 -1.54 -13.66 -9.90
N PHE A 103 -1.04 -13.24 -11.07
CA PHE A 103 -0.88 -11.84 -11.43
C PHE A 103 -2.24 -11.12 -11.47
N MET A 104 -3.25 -11.69 -12.14
CA MET A 104 -4.58 -11.11 -12.24
C MET A 104 -5.30 -11.06 -10.89
N ALA A 105 -5.18 -12.11 -10.06
CA ALA A 105 -5.68 -12.10 -8.70
C ALA A 105 -4.97 -11.04 -7.84
N GLY A 106 -3.66 -10.85 -8.05
CA GLY A 106 -2.88 -9.78 -7.44
C GLY A 106 -3.42 -8.40 -7.80
N LEU A 107 -3.53 -8.09 -9.10
CA LEU A 107 -4.05 -6.80 -9.57
C LEU A 107 -5.45 -6.50 -9.02
N LEU A 108 -6.38 -7.46 -9.13
CA LEU A 108 -7.74 -7.30 -8.64
C LEU A 108 -7.78 -7.15 -7.12
N GLY A 109 -7.08 -8.03 -6.40
CA GLY A 109 -7.08 -8.08 -4.94
C GLY A 109 -6.45 -6.84 -4.31
N ILE A 110 -5.24 -6.48 -4.76
CA ILE A 110 -4.52 -5.29 -4.30
C ILE A 110 -5.32 -4.04 -4.66
N GLY A 111 -5.76 -3.91 -5.92
CA GLY A 111 -6.50 -2.75 -6.37
C GLY A 111 -7.82 -2.54 -5.61
N THR A 112 -8.58 -3.61 -5.37
CA THR A 112 -9.84 -3.55 -4.60
C THR A 112 -9.57 -3.21 -3.14
N ALA A 113 -8.59 -3.86 -2.51
CA ALA A 113 -8.21 -3.59 -1.13
C ALA A 113 -7.79 -2.13 -0.92
N LEU A 114 -6.98 -1.61 -1.85
CA LEU A 114 -6.57 -0.21 -1.85
C LEU A 114 -7.74 0.73 -2.08
N LEU A 115 -8.65 0.50 -3.05
CA LEU A 115 -9.81 1.38 -3.23
C LEU A 115 -10.74 1.41 -2.02
N LEU A 116 -11.02 0.25 -1.43
CA LEU A 116 -11.89 0.14 -0.26
C LEU A 116 -11.19 0.66 1.01
N GLY A 117 -9.87 0.55 1.10
CA GLY A 117 -9.12 0.86 2.32
C GLY A 117 -9.22 -0.24 3.37
N ALA A 118 -9.38 -1.49 2.94
CA ALA A 118 -9.49 -2.67 3.79
C ALA A 118 -8.42 -3.71 3.43
N GLY A 119 -7.83 -4.38 4.42
CA GLY A 119 -6.75 -5.33 4.15
C GLY A 119 -5.43 -4.65 3.78
N MET A 120 -5.20 -3.43 4.29
CA MET A 120 -4.12 -2.54 3.87
C MET A 120 -2.74 -3.17 4.04
N ARG A 121 -2.51 -3.93 5.11
CA ARG A 121 -1.22 -4.59 5.35
C ARG A 121 -0.93 -5.68 4.32
N ILE A 122 -1.93 -6.48 3.97
CA ILE A 122 -1.78 -7.52 2.94
C ILE A 122 -1.58 -6.85 1.58
N ALA A 123 -2.44 -5.89 1.22
CA ALA A 123 -2.34 -5.19 -0.05
C ALA A 123 -1.01 -4.46 -0.22
N ALA A 124 -0.51 -3.82 0.83
CA ALA A 124 0.81 -3.19 0.81
C ALA A 124 1.94 -4.21 0.68
N GLY A 125 1.88 -5.34 1.41
CA GLY A 125 2.90 -6.39 1.32
C GLY A 125 2.95 -7.05 -0.05
N THR A 126 1.81 -7.55 -0.54
CA THR A 126 1.75 -8.24 -1.84
C THR A 126 1.95 -7.27 -3.01
N GLY A 127 1.41 -6.05 -2.93
CA GLY A 127 1.60 -5.02 -3.94
C GLY A 127 3.05 -4.57 -4.02
N SER A 128 3.72 -4.35 -2.89
CA SER A 128 5.15 -3.99 -2.88
C SER A 128 6.00 -5.13 -3.44
N LEU A 129 5.72 -6.38 -3.07
CA LEU A 129 6.40 -7.54 -3.63
C LEU A 129 6.24 -7.60 -5.15
N LEU A 130 5.01 -7.41 -5.65
CA LEU A 130 4.74 -7.39 -7.08
C LEU A 130 5.53 -6.27 -7.79
N MET A 131 5.53 -5.06 -7.26
CA MET A 131 6.29 -3.95 -7.83
C MET A 131 7.80 -4.22 -7.84
N VAL A 132 8.36 -4.77 -6.76
CA VAL A 132 9.78 -5.13 -6.71
C VAL A 132 10.12 -6.23 -7.73
N LEU A 133 9.24 -7.20 -7.95
CA LEU A 133 9.44 -8.21 -8.99
C LEU A 133 9.39 -7.61 -10.41
N MET A 134 8.52 -6.64 -10.65
CA MET A 134 8.46 -5.93 -11.95
C MET A 134 9.75 -5.14 -12.19
N TRP A 135 10.19 -4.36 -11.19
CA TRP A 135 11.48 -3.66 -11.20
C TRP A 135 12.65 -4.61 -11.50
N ALA A 136 12.71 -5.75 -10.80
CA ALA A 136 13.79 -6.73 -10.98
C ALA A 136 13.81 -7.35 -12.39
N ALA A 137 12.64 -7.54 -13.00
CA ALA A 137 12.54 -8.07 -14.36
C ALA A 137 13.08 -7.10 -15.42
N GLU A 138 13.01 -5.79 -15.17
CA GLU A 138 13.41 -4.76 -16.12
C GLU A 138 14.90 -4.39 -16.06
N LEU A 139 15.69 -4.97 -15.15
CA LEU A 139 17.10 -4.63 -15.01
C LEU A 139 17.98 -5.14 -16.18
N PRO A 140 18.87 -4.31 -16.76
CA PRO A 140 19.12 -2.91 -16.43
C PRO A 140 18.04 -1.98 -17.00
N LEU A 141 17.64 -0.99 -16.20
CA LEU A 141 16.65 0.01 -16.59
C LEU A 141 17.22 1.01 -17.62
N ASP A 142 16.37 1.48 -18.53
CA ASP A 142 16.76 2.36 -19.63
C ASP A 142 17.02 3.82 -19.19
N THR A 143 16.24 4.33 -18.24
CA THR A 143 16.23 5.78 -17.90
C THR A 143 17.01 6.13 -16.63
N ASN A 144 17.19 5.17 -15.72
CA ASN A 144 17.83 5.38 -14.42
C ASN A 144 18.49 4.08 -13.96
N PRO A 145 19.75 4.08 -13.49
CA PRO A 145 20.46 2.84 -13.14
C PRO A 145 19.86 2.05 -11.96
N PHE A 146 18.89 2.60 -11.23
CA PHE A 146 18.33 1.97 -10.04
C PHE A 146 16.84 2.24 -9.82
N MET A 147 16.40 3.50 -9.89
CA MET A 147 15.07 3.91 -9.45
C MET A 147 14.10 4.08 -10.62
N ASP A 148 12.93 3.44 -10.52
CA ASP A 148 11.80 3.60 -11.42
C ASP A 148 10.49 3.80 -10.63
N ASP A 149 9.37 3.88 -11.35
CA ASP A 149 8.05 4.04 -10.76
C ASP A 149 7.64 2.83 -9.89
N HIS A 150 8.08 1.62 -10.22
CA HIS A 150 7.75 0.42 -9.44
C HIS A 150 8.30 0.51 -8.01
N LEU A 151 9.57 0.90 -7.84
CA LEU A 151 10.14 1.08 -6.49
C LEU A 151 9.48 2.24 -5.74
N VAL A 152 9.13 3.34 -6.43
CA VAL A 152 8.38 4.43 -5.82
C VAL A 152 7.01 3.95 -5.33
N TYR A 153 6.27 3.20 -6.15
CA TYR A 153 4.98 2.64 -5.76
C TYR A 153 5.10 1.66 -4.59
N ALA A 154 6.13 0.82 -4.55
CA ALA A 154 6.38 -0.07 -3.41
C ALA A 154 6.56 0.71 -2.10
N VAL A 155 7.38 1.78 -2.11
CA VAL A 155 7.59 2.63 -0.94
C VAL A 155 6.28 3.33 -0.52
N VAL A 156 5.51 3.86 -1.48
CA VAL A 156 4.23 4.51 -1.19
C VAL A 156 3.23 3.51 -0.60
N LEU A 157 3.13 2.29 -1.12
CA LEU A 157 2.27 1.24 -0.58
C LEU A 157 2.59 0.92 0.89
N ILE A 158 3.88 0.80 1.22
CA ILE A 158 4.33 0.61 2.61
C ILE A 158 3.93 1.83 3.45
N GLY A 159 4.18 3.05 2.95
CA GLY A 159 3.80 4.29 3.59
C GLY A 159 2.30 4.36 3.90
N LEU A 160 1.43 3.94 2.97
CA LEU A 160 -0.02 3.91 3.14
C LEU A 160 -0.47 2.99 4.28
N ALA A 161 0.13 1.81 4.39
CA ALA A 161 -0.16 0.88 5.47
C ALA A 161 0.30 1.42 6.83
N LEU A 162 1.49 2.04 6.88
CA LEU A 162 2.04 2.64 8.10
C LEU A 162 1.27 3.89 8.55
N ALA A 163 0.78 4.69 7.59
CA ALA A 163 0.00 5.89 7.86
C ALA A 163 -1.45 5.61 8.25
N GLY A 164 -1.92 4.36 8.16
CA GLY A 164 -3.33 4.03 8.42
C GLY A 164 -4.29 4.61 7.37
N ALA A 165 -3.82 4.77 6.13
CA ALA A 165 -4.55 5.48 5.08
C ALA A 165 -5.90 4.85 4.68
N GLY A 166 -6.16 3.60 5.09
CA GLY A 166 -7.44 2.93 4.89
C GLY A 166 -8.59 3.51 5.74
N ASP A 167 -8.27 4.23 6.82
CA ASP A 167 -9.28 4.79 7.73
C ASP A 167 -9.88 6.11 7.19
N THR A 168 -9.21 6.78 6.25
CA THR A 168 -9.67 8.03 5.62
C THR A 168 -10.19 7.78 4.21
N LEU A 169 -11.42 8.24 3.92
CA LEU A 169 -12.16 7.97 2.67
C LEU A 169 -12.22 6.47 2.29
N GLY A 170 -12.22 5.59 3.29
CA GLY A 170 -12.24 4.15 3.13
C GLY A 170 -13.03 3.49 4.25
N ILE A 171 -13.19 2.17 4.15
CA ILE A 171 -13.90 1.37 5.15
C ILE A 171 -12.97 0.76 6.21
N GLY A 172 -11.68 1.15 6.24
CA GLY A 172 -10.66 0.56 7.11
C GLY A 172 -11.01 0.60 8.60
N GLY A 173 -11.65 1.69 9.04
CA GLY A 173 -12.09 1.82 10.42
C GLY A 173 -13.17 0.80 10.78
N TRP A 174 -14.14 0.56 9.90
CA TRP A 174 -15.16 -0.48 10.07
C TRP A 174 -14.55 -1.88 9.97
N TRP A 175 -13.73 -2.11 8.95
CA TRP A 175 -13.03 -3.37 8.71
C TRP A 175 -12.21 -3.82 9.92
N GLY A 176 -11.44 -2.90 10.51
CA GLY A 176 -10.64 -3.15 11.71
C GLY A 176 -11.44 -3.53 12.96
N ARG A 177 -12.76 -3.28 12.99
CA ARG A 177 -13.64 -3.66 14.10
C ARG A 177 -14.25 -5.04 13.95
N THR A 178 -14.12 -5.68 12.79
CA THR A 178 -14.65 -7.04 12.56
C THR A 178 -13.95 -8.07 13.45
N ALA A 179 -14.67 -9.14 13.80
CA ALA A 179 -14.11 -10.22 14.63
C ALA A 179 -12.88 -10.87 14.00
N ALA A 180 -12.86 -11.00 12.66
CA ALA A 180 -11.74 -11.57 11.92
C ALA A 180 -10.46 -10.73 12.09
N VAL A 181 -10.52 -9.41 11.88
CA VAL A 181 -9.34 -8.52 12.01
C VAL A 181 -8.88 -8.40 13.47
N ARG A 182 -9.81 -8.41 14.43
CA ARG A 182 -9.47 -8.46 15.85
C ARG A 182 -8.73 -9.75 16.24
N ARG A 183 -9.08 -10.88 15.61
CA ARG A 183 -8.40 -12.17 15.81
C ARG A 183 -7.07 -12.23 15.05
N PHE A 184 -7.01 -11.68 13.85
CA PHE A 184 -5.83 -11.67 12.98
C PHE A 184 -5.49 -10.24 12.54
N PRO A 185 -4.67 -9.51 13.32
CA PRO A 185 -4.36 -8.10 13.05
C PRO A 185 -3.64 -7.85 11.72
N VAL A 186 -3.01 -8.88 11.13
CA VAL A 186 -2.41 -8.79 9.79
C VAL A 186 -3.44 -8.49 8.70
N LEU A 187 -4.72 -8.80 8.94
CA LEU A 187 -5.81 -8.51 8.01
C LEU A 187 -6.20 -7.02 7.99
N LYS A 188 -5.68 -6.17 8.87
CA LYS A 188 -6.01 -4.73 8.86
C LYS A 188 -5.41 -4.05 7.63
#